data_AF-T1ADE7-F1
#
_entry.id   AF-T1ADE7-F1
#
_cell.length_a   1.000
_cell.length_b   1.000
_cell.length_c   1.000
_cell.angle_alpha   90.00
_cell.angle_beta   90.00
_cell.angle_gamma   90.00
#
_symmetry.space_group_name_H-M   'P 1'
#
loop_
_entity.id
_entity.type
_entity.pdbx_description
1 polymer ?
#
loop_
_entity_poly.entity_id
_entity_poly.type
_entity_poly.pdbx_seq_one_letter_code
_entity_poly.pdbx_strand_id
1 'polypeptide(L)'
;MGGIGFGMAFLSQGTLAFPLLLPLLILAPALIHEFRPPQAGRFTLFWAIGAIPFLVIWPTLLALDHPATYVLWKPLLFGPFLHPETWLVADASPLYYLVVSSWFAWPAAPLALGVLWTGGKRTWEKPQTRFLLLMLGLWLLVLGLCTSPREGNALPLLLPFTLLATGGLDGLRRGATSALDWFGMLTFGLLTTLLWLGWIAQMTGWPVGIIHYLDAQLPDFHTHFQALPFAFSLFLTLLWAFTIFHSHPSPRRALINWSVGMTVSWMLVMSLWLPYVEASRSYEGVMLSLGKALPHSHGCIMSTGLGEPQRGLLDDTLDLHTERRELDPSVQCSLWLVQSNGQNAFLVPKGWHLRWSAERPGDRNERFLLLTRSAR
;
A
#
# COMPACT_ATOMS: atom_id res chain seq x y z
N MET A 1 -18.28 -15.18 12.57
CA MET A 1 -17.05 -14.77 11.86
C MET A 1 -17.20 -13.45 11.09
N GLY A 2 -18.29 -13.20 10.35
CA GLY A 2 -18.47 -11.96 9.57
C GLY A 2 -18.31 -10.65 10.37
N GLY A 3 -18.81 -10.59 11.61
CA GLY A 3 -18.65 -9.42 12.48
C GLY A 3 -17.20 -9.13 12.86
N ILE A 4 -16.43 -10.18 13.17
CA ILE A 4 -15.00 -10.06 13.48
C ILE A 4 -14.23 -9.55 12.25
N GLY A 5 -14.53 -10.09 11.07
CA GLY A 5 -13.94 -9.62 9.82
C GLY A 5 -14.24 -8.15 9.53
N PHE A 6 -15.45 -7.69 9.84
CA PHE A 6 -15.79 -6.27 9.75
C PHE A 6 -14.99 -5.42 10.74
N GLY A 7 -14.88 -5.86 11.99
CA GLY A 7 -14.07 -5.18 13.00
C GLY A 7 -12.58 -5.07 12.62
N MET A 8 -12.00 -6.14 12.06
CA MET A 8 -10.63 -6.11 11.54
C MET A 8 -10.49 -5.17 10.34
N ALA A 9 -11.45 -5.20 9.41
CA ALA A 9 -11.48 -4.28 8.28
C ALA A 9 -11.53 -2.82 8.76
N PHE A 10 -12.35 -2.52 9.77
CA PHE A 10 -12.42 -1.21 10.39
C PHE A 10 -11.08 -0.77 11.01
N LEU A 11 -10.40 -1.65 11.74
CA LEU A 11 -9.08 -1.31 12.29
C LEU A 11 -8.02 -1.09 11.21
N SER A 12 -8.14 -1.74 10.05
CA SER A 12 -7.17 -1.62 8.95
C SER A 12 -7.42 -0.46 8.00
N GLN A 13 -8.68 -0.17 7.66
CA GLN A 13 -9.09 0.78 6.62
C GLN A 13 -9.91 1.95 7.18
N GLY A 14 -10.14 1.98 8.50
CA GLY A 14 -10.96 2.99 9.15
C GLY A 14 -12.41 2.95 8.66
N THR A 15 -12.95 4.14 8.38
CA THR A 15 -14.32 4.35 7.93
C THR A 15 -14.63 3.75 6.56
N LEU A 16 -13.63 3.47 5.73
CA LEU A 16 -13.81 2.83 4.43
C LEU A 16 -14.31 1.38 4.55
N ALA A 17 -14.19 0.73 5.70
CA ALA A 17 -14.73 -0.62 5.90
C ALA A 17 -16.27 -0.66 5.82
N PHE A 18 -16.95 0.39 6.27
CA PHE A 18 -18.41 0.50 6.26
C PHE A 18 -19.01 0.43 4.84
N PRO A 19 -18.65 1.31 3.89
CA PRO A 19 -19.20 1.30 2.53
C PRO A 19 -18.80 0.05 1.74
N LEU A 20 -17.66 -0.57 2.06
CA LEU A 20 -17.19 -1.77 1.39
C LEU A 20 -17.99 -3.00 1.83
N LEU A 21 -18.32 -3.12 3.12
CA LEU A 21 -18.86 -4.37 3.67
C LEU A 21 -20.35 -4.31 4.02
N LEU A 22 -20.88 -3.17 4.48
CA LEU A 22 -22.29 -3.07 4.86
C LEU A 22 -23.24 -3.28 3.67
N PRO A 23 -23.01 -2.70 2.47
CA PRO A 23 -23.90 -2.96 1.36
C PRO A 23 -23.83 -4.42 0.91
N LEU A 24 -22.70 -5.12 1.07
CA LEU A 24 -22.64 -6.57 0.80
C LEU A 24 -23.49 -7.37 1.77
N LEU A 25 -23.51 -6.99 3.05
CA LEU A 25 -24.34 -7.63 4.07
C LEU A 25 -25.84 -7.57 3.72
N ILE A 26 -26.26 -6.50 3.03
CA ILE A 26 -27.66 -6.24 2.65
C ILE A 26 -27.96 -6.82 1.25
N LEU A 27 -27.13 -6.50 0.26
CA LEU A 27 -27.37 -6.82 -1.15
C LEU A 27 -27.13 -8.29 -1.47
N ALA A 28 -26.15 -8.95 -0.84
CA ALA A 28 -25.88 -10.36 -1.11
C ALA A 28 -27.09 -11.27 -0.80
N PRO A 29 -27.72 -11.23 0.39
CA PRO A 29 -28.93 -12.02 0.64
C PRO A 29 -30.15 -11.51 -0.14
N ALA A 30 -30.22 -10.22 -0.49
CA ALA A 30 -31.33 -9.70 -1.30
C ALA A 30 -31.30 -10.28 -2.73
N LEU A 31 -30.13 -10.26 -3.37
CA LEU A 31 -29.94 -10.62 -4.79
C LEU A 31 -29.62 -12.09 -5.02
N ILE A 32 -29.05 -12.80 -4.03
CA ILE A 32 -28.61 -14.20 -4.16
C ILE A 32 -29.32 -15.04 -3.10
N HIS A 33 -30.27 -15.86 -3.55
CA HIS A 33 -31.15 -16.62 -2.65
C HIS A 33 -30.34 -17.53 -1.70
N GLU A 34 -29.28 -18.16 -2.18
CA GLU A 34 -28.46 -19.10 -1.43
C GLU A 34 -27.69 -18.46 -0.28
N PHE A 35 -27.52 -17.13 -0.29
CA PHE A 35 -26.90 -16.38 0.81
C PHE A 35 -27.91 -15.81 1.81
N ARG A 36 -29.22 -16.08 1.65
CA ARG A 36 -30.23 -15.64 2.62
C ARG A 36 -30.07 -16.41 3.93
N PRO A 37 -29.75 -15.73 5.05
CA PRO A 37 -29.67 -16.40 6.33
C PRO A 37 -31.08 -16.90 6.72
N PRO A 38 -31.21 -18.15 7.22
CA PRO A 38 -32.51 -18.69 7.62
C PRO A 38 -33.15 -17.89 8.77
N GLN A 39 -32.34 -17.18 9.55
CA GLN A 39 -32.79 -16.31 10.65
C GLN A 39 -32.01 -14.99 10.59
N ALA A 40 -32.45 -14.08 9.72
CA ALA A 40 -31.76 -12.81 9.45
C ALA A 40 -31.47 -12.00 10.74
N GLY A 41 -32.41 -11.94 11.67
CA GLY A 41 -32.22 -11.23 12.95
C GLY A 41 -31.12 -11.83 13.84
N ARG A 42 -30.99 -13.17 13.89
CA ARG A 42 -29.89 -13.80 14.63
C ARG A 42 -28.56 -13.58 13.92
N PHE A 43 -28.55 -13.64 12.60
CA PHE A 43 -27.35 -13.39 11.81
C PHE A 43 -26.82 -11.97 12.00
N THR A 44 -27.68 -10.95 11.93
CA THR A 44 -27.29 -9.55 12.19
C THR A 44 -26.86 -9.34 13.64
N LEU A 45 -27.52 -9.99 14.60
CA LEU A 45 -27.12 -9.94 16.01
C LEU A 45 -25.70 -10.51 16.23
N PHE A 46 -25.41 -11.72 15.73
CA PHE A 46 -24.08 -12.31 15.86
C PHE A 46 -23.01 -11.55 15.09
N TRP A 47 -23.37 -10.94 13.96
CA TRP A 47 -22.49 -10.03 13.24
C TRP A 47 -22.16 -8.79 14.08
N ALA A 48 -23.18 -8.14 14.69
CA ALA A 48 -22.98 -6.98 15.55
C ALA A 48 -22.13 -7.33 16.77
N ILE A 49 -22.44 -8.43 17.46
CA ILE A 49 -21.66 -8.91 18.63
C ILE A 49 -20.19 -9.14 18.24
N GLY A 50 -19.92 -9.68 17.06
CA GLY A 50 -18.55 -9.89 16.59
C GLY A 50 -17.81 -8.60 16.22
N ALA A 51 -18.52 -7.55 15.81
CA ALA A 51 -17.93 -6.27 15.39
C ALA A 51 -17.73 -5.29 16.56
N ILE A 52 -18.66 -5.28 17.54
CA ILE A 52 -18.69 -4.35 18.68
C ILE A 52 -17.34 -4.26 19.42
N PRO A 53 -16.63 -5.36 19.74
CA PRO A 53 -15.34 -5.26 20.43
C PRO A 53 -14.35 -4.36 19.71
N PHE A 54 -14.27 -4.44 18.39
CA PHE A 54 -13.33 -3.65 17.59
C PHE A 54 -13.80 -2.20 17.44
N LEU A 55 -15.10 -1.97 17.31
CA LEU A 55 -15.70 -0.65 17.11
C LEU A 55 -15.78 0.16 18.40
N VAL A 56 -15.84 -0.50 19.57
CA VAL A 56 -16.05 0.16 20.86
C VAL A 56 -14.80 0.07 21.74
N ILE A 57 -14.26 -1.13 21.96
CA ILE A 57 -13.17 -1.31 22.93
C ILE A 57 -11.94 -0.55 22.48
N TRP A 58 -11.53 -0.68 21.22
CA TRP A 58 -10.32 -0.01 20.74
C TRP A 58 -10.41 1.52 20.80
N PRO A 59 -11.47 2.20 20.30
CA PRO A 59 -11.60 3.64 20.48
C PRO A 59 -11.71 4.08 21.94
N THR A 60 -12.36 3.28 22.80
CA THR A 60 -12.44 3.61 24.23
C THR A 60 -11.09 3.51 24.93
N LEU A 61 -10.29 2.48 24.64
CA LEU A 61 -8.94 2.36 25.18
C LEU A 61 -8.05 3.50 24.68
N LEU A 62 -8.15 3.86 23.40
CA LEU A 62 -7.42 5.01 22.85
C LEU A 62 -7.80 6.32 23.57
N ALA A 63 -9.09 6.52 23.85
CA ALA A 63 -9.58 7.71 24.55
C ALA A 63 -9.13 7.77 26.02
N LEU A 64 -8.97 6.61 26.67
CA LEU A 64 -8.55 6.52 28.07
C LEU A 64 -7.03 6.65 28.22
N ASP A 65 -6.25 5.98 27.37
CA ASP A 65 -4.78 5.93 27.50
C ASP A 65 -4.08 7.10 26.79
N HIS A 66 -4.62 7.56 25.65
CA HIS A 66 -4.00 8.61 24.81
C HIS A 66 -5.03 9.65 24.33
N PRO A 67 -5.52 10.53 25.24
CA PRO A 67 -6.60 11.47 24.91
C PRO A 67 -6.23 12.47 23.81
N ALA A 68 -4.97 12.89 23.72
CA ALA A 68 -4.49 13.81 22.67
C ALA A 68 -4.63 13.17 21.27
N THR A 69 -4.17 11.93 21.11
CA THR A 69 -4.29 11.16 19.86
C THR A 69 -5.75 10.88 19.52
N TYR A 70 -6.58 10.58 20.53
CA TYR A 70 -8.01 10.38 20.32
C TYR A 70 -8.70 11.63 19.76
N VAL A 71 -8.34 12.84 20.23
CA VAL A 71 -8.89 14.10 19.69
C VAL A 71 -8.52 14.29 18.23
N LEU A 72 -7.31 13.92 17.82
CA LEU A 72 -6.88 13.98 16.41
C LEU A 72 -7.54 12.89 15.55
N TRP A 73 -7.76 11.70 16.11
CA TRP A 73 -8.32 10.57 15.38
C TRP A 73 -9.85 10.63 15.24
N LYS A 74 -10.57 11.13 16.25
CA LYS A 74 -12.04 11.19 16.28
C LYS A 74 -12.65 11.87 15.04
N PRO A 75 -12.14 13.01 14.53
CA PRO A 75 -12.61 13.60 13.28
C PRO A 75 -12.42 12.71 12.05
N LEU A 76 -11.37 11.87 12.00
CA LEU A 76 -11.17 10.93 10.90
C LEU A 76 -12.22 9.80 10.93
N LEU A 77 -12.67 9.40 12.12
CA LEU A 77 -13.73 8.41 12.30
C LEU A 77 -15.11 9.00 11.97
N PHE A 78 -15.48 10.12 12.58
CA PHE A 78 -16.84 10.64 12.50
C PHE A 78 -17.05 11.65 11.39
N GLY A 79 -15.98 12.30 10.92
CA GLY A 79 -16.02 13.34 9.88
C GLY A 79 -16.83 12.89 8.66
N PRO A 80 -16.55 11.71 8.08
CA PRO A 80 -17.34 11.22 6.98
C PRO A 80 -18.84 11.09 7.34
N PHE A 81 -19.19 10.55 8.51
CA PHE A 81 -20.60 10.38 8.90
C PHE A 81 -21.33 11.70 9.21
N LEU A 82 -20.59 12.70 9.71
CA LEU A 82 -21.12 14.03 10.05
C LEU A 82 -21.21 14.96 8.82
N HIS A 83 -20.37 14.72 7.82
CA HIS A 83 -20.27 15.46 6.57
C HIS A 83 -20.41 14.51 5.38
N PRO A 84 -21.61 13.97 5.09
CA PRO A 84 -21.82 13.04 3.97
C PRO A 84 -21.38 13.59 2.62
N GLU A 85 -21.39 14.91 2.44
CA GLU A 85 -20.86 15.60 1.27
C GLU A 85 -19.37 15.32 1.01
N THR A 86 -18.59 15.01 2.05
CA THR A 86 -17.17 14.66 1.94
C THR A 86 -16.94 13.20 1.54
N TRP A 87 -17.97 12.36 1.57
CA TRP A 87 -17.87 10.97 1.11
C TRP A 87 -17.78 10.83 -0.40
N LEU A 88 -18.38 11.75 -1.15
CA LEU A 88 -18.40 11.70 -2.61
C LEU A 88 -17.29 12.61 -3.12
N VAL A 89 -16.08 12.10 -3.09
CA VAL A 89 -14.91 12.81 -3.59
C VAL A 89 -14.88 12.74 -5.13
N ALA A 90 -15.21 11.58 -5.71
CA ALA A 90 -15.23 11.32 -7.16
C ALA A 90 -13.96 11.75 -7.95
N ASP A 91 -12.85 12.03 -7.25
CA ASP A 91 -11.54 12.33 -7.85
C ASP A 91 -10.99 11.13 -8.62
N ALA A 92 -11.28 9.92 -8.14
CA ALA A 92 -10.96 8.68 -8.82
C ALA A 92 -12.14 8.22 -9.69
N SER A 93 -11.85 7.59 -10.82
CA SER A 93 -12.87 6.82 -11.54
C SER A 93 -12.81 5.36 -11.09
N PRO A 94 -13.94 4.61 -11.07
CA PRO A 94 -13.89 3.16 -10.93
C PRO A 94 -12.97 2.49 -11.96
N LEU A 95 -12.82 3.13 -13.14
CA LEU A 95 -11.90 2.71 -14.20
C LEU A 95 -10.44 2.79 -13.77
N TYR A 96 -10.04 3.82 -13.00
CA TYR A 96 -8.69 3.92 -12.43
C TYR A 96 -8.36 2.67 -11.62
N TYR A 97 -9.22 2.27 -10.69
CA TYR A 97 -9.01 1.08 -9.87
C TYR A 97 -9.02 -0.22 -10.66
N LEU A 98 -9.82 -0.31 -11.73
CA LEU A 98 -9.81 -1.46 -12.62
C LEU A 98 -8.50 -1.58 -13.41
N VAL A 99 -7.97 -0.45 -13.91
CA VAL A 99 -6.69 -0.40 -14.62
C VAL A 99 -5.54 -0.74 -13.66
N VAL A 100 -5.50 -0.10 -12.47
CA VAL A 100 -4.51 -0.41 -11.43
C VAL A 100 -4.57 -1.89 -11.07
N SER A 101 -5.77 -2.43 -10.85
CA SER A 101 -5.95 -3.85 -10.49
C SER A 101 -5.51 -4.82 -11.58
N SER A 102 -5.54 -4.44 -12.85
CA SER A 102 -5.16 -5.35 -13.95
C SER A 102 -3.68 -5.73 -13.87
N TRP A 103 -2.83 -4.80 -13.43
CA TRP A 103 -1.42 -5.07 -13.16
C TRP A 103 -1.18 -5.50 -11.71
N PHE A 104 -1.80 -4.80 -10.76
CA PHE A 104 -1.61 -5.04 -9.33
C PHE A 104 -2.08 -6.43 -8.88
N ALA A 105 -3.17 -6.93 -9.46
CA ALA A 105 -3.68 -8.28 -9.23
C ALA A 105 -3.17 -9.28 -10.27
N TRP A 106 -2.13 -8.97 -11.03
CA TRP A 106 -1.52 -9.96 -11.94
C TRP A 106 -0.92 -11.12 -11.14
N PRO A 107 -1.17 -12.40 -11.50
CA PRO A 107 -1.94 -12.90 -12.63
C PRO A 107 -3.41 -13.22 -12.29
N ALA A 108 -3.86 -12.98 -11.06
CA ALA A 108 -5.23 -13.28 -10.62
C ALA A 108 -6.30 -12.54 -11.44
N ALA A 109 -6.13 -11.25 -11.76
CA ALA A 109 -7.09 -10.50 -12.58
C ALA A 109 -7.31 -11.11 -13.99
N PRO A 110 -6.27 -11.33 -14.82
CA PRO A 110 -6.46 -11.96 -16.13
C PRO A 110 -6.95 -13.40 -16.02
N LEU A 111 -6.56 -14.15 -14.99
CA LEU A 111 -7.09 -15.49 -14.75
C LEU A 111 -8.58 -15.47 -14.39
N ALA A 112 -9.02 -14.57 -13.52
CA ALA A 112 -10.42 -14.41 -13.16
C ALA A 112 -11.27 -14.09 -14.40
N LEU A 113 -10.80 -13.17 -15.25
CA LEU A 113 -11.41 -12.89 -16.56
C LEU A 113 -11.46 -14.12 -17.46
N GLY A 114 -10.35 -14.84 -17.58
CA GLY A 114 -10.27 -16.09 -18.36
C GLY A 114 -11.28 -17.12 -17.89
N VAL A 115 -11.40 -17.33 -16.57
CA VAL A 115 -12.36 -18.25 -15.95
C VAL A 115 -13.80 -17.85 -16.25
N LEU A 116 -14.13 -16.57 -16.11
CA LEU A 116 -15.48 -16.05 -16.41
C LEU A 116 -15.81 -16.17 -17.91
N TRP A 117 -14.82 -15.99 -18.78
CA TRP A 117 -14.98 -16.08 -20.23
C TRP A 117 -15.17 -17.53 -20.70
N THR A 118 -14.30 -18.46 -20.28
CA THR A 118 -14.37 -19.87 -20.70
C THR A 118 -15.48 -20.64 -20.00
N GLY A 119 -15.82 -20.23 -18.77
CA GLY A 119 -16.79 -20.92 -17.93
C GLY A 119 -18.25 -20.75 -18.37
N GLY A 120 -18.56 -19.76 -19.21
CA GLY A 120 -19.89 -19.50 -19.78
C GLY A 120 -21.00 -19.41 -18.73
N LYS A 121 -22.27 -19.59 -19.15
CA LYS A 121 -23.45 -19.45 -18.26
C LYS A 121 -23.33 -20.22 -16.94
N ARG A 122 -22.80 -21.46 -16.98
CA ARG A 122 -22.65 -22.32 -15.80
C ARG A 122 -21.81 -21.68 -14.69
N THR A 123 -20.78 -20.91 -15.04
CA THR A 123 -19.91 -20.25 -14.04
C THR A 123 -20.56 -19.00 -13.46
N TRP A 124 -21.30 -18.25 -14.29
CA TRP A 124 -22.05 -17.06 -13.88
C TRP A 124 -23.30 -17.39 -13.05
N GLU A 125 -23.83 -18.61 -13.17
CA GLU A 125 -24.96 -19.09 -12.39
C GLU A 125 -24.58 -19.55 -10.98
N LYS A 126 -23.30 -19.87 -10.72
CA LYS A 126 -22.85 -20.26 -9.38
C LYS A 126 -23.06 -19.11 -8.38
N PRO A 127 -23.71 -19.36 -7.24
CA PRO A 127 -23.93 -18.33 -6.22
C PRO A 127 -22.63 -17.67 -5.76
N GLN A 128 -21.55 -18.45 -5.62
CA GLN A 128 -20.24 -17.95 -5.20
C GLN A 128 -19.67 -16.95 -6.20
N THR A 129 -19.76 -17.23 -7.50
CA THR A 129 -19.31 -16.30 -8.55
C THR A 129 -20.13 -15.01 -8.52
N ARG A 130 -21.45 -15.10 -8.40
CA ARG A 130 -22.33 -13.93 -8.31
C ARG A 130 -21.99 -13.07 -7.09
N PHE A 131 -21.71 -13.68 -5.95
CA PHE A 131 -21.28 -12.98 -4.75
C PHE A 131 -19.95 -12.24 -4.96
N LEU A 132 -18.95 -12.91 -5.56
CA LEU A 132 -17.65 -12.30 -5.83
C LEU A 132 -17.73 -11.17 -6.87
N LEU A 133 -18.59 -11.30 -7.88
CA LEU A 133 -18.85 -10.23 -8.86
C LEU A 133 -19.57 -9.05 -8.23
N LEU A 134 -20.56 -9.30 -7.36
CA LEU A 134 -21.23 -8.25 -6.58
C LEU A 134 -20.22 -7.52 -5.68
N MET A 135 -19.36 -8.28 -5.00
CA MET A 135 -18.27 -7.73 -4.18
C MET A 135 -17.32 -6.87 -5.00
N LEU A 136 -16.83 -7.38 -6.14
CA LEU A 136 -15.93 -6.65 -7.02
C LEU A 136 -16.56 -5.36 -7.55
N GLY A 137 -17.80 -5.43 -8.06
CA GLY A 137 -18.52 -4.29 -8.61
C GLY A 137 -18.81 -3.22 -7.57
N LEU A 138 -19.27 -3.62 -6.39
CA LEU A 138 -19.50 -2.69 -5.28
C LEU A 138 -18.20 -2.04 -4.82
N TRP A 139 -17.12 -2.81 -4.65
CA TRP A 139 -15.85 -2.26 -4.18
C TRP A 139 -15.25 -1.30 -5.20
N LEU A 140 -15.30 -1.61 -6.51
CA LEU A 140 -14.87 -0.66 -7.55
C LEU A 140 -15.70 0.63 -7.52
N LEU A 141 -17.01 0.52 -7.31
CA LEU A 141 -17.89 1.69 -7.21
C LEU A 141 -17.55 2.54 -5.98
N VAL A 142 -17.46 1.92 -4.81
CA VAL A 142 -17.14 2.59 -3.55
C VAL A 142 -15.75 3.23 -3.61
N LEU A 143 -14.75 2.51 -4.11
CA LEU A 143 -13.40 3.06 -4.22
C LEU A 143 -13.37 4.24 -5.20
N GLY A 144 -14.01 4.12 -6.37
CA GLY A 144 -14.09 5.22 -7.33
C GLY A 144 -14.82 6.45 -6.78
N LEU A 145 -15.94 6.25 -6.09
CA LEU A 145 -16.76 7.38 -5.61
C LEU A 145 -16.25 8.00 -4.31
N CYS A 146 -15.65 7.19 -3.43
CA CYS A 146 -15.37 7.58 -2.03
C CYS A 146 -13.90 7.73 -1.68
N THR A 147 -12.98 7.56 -2.63
CA THR A 147 -11.55 7.69 -2.35
C THR A 147 -10.82 8.48 -3.42
N SER A 148 -9.80 9.24 -3.01
CA SER A 148 -8.85 9.82 -3.95
C SER A 148 -7.95 8.74 -4.56
N PRO A 149 -7.42 8.93 -5.78
CA PRO A 149 -6.59 7.94 -6.47
C PRO A 149 -5.35 7.58 -5.65
N ARG A 150 -5.38 6.41 -5.01
CA ARG A 150 -4.24 5.84 -4.28
C ARG A 150 -4.18 4.34 -4.51
N GLU A 151 -3.04 3.84 -4.95
CA GLU A 151 -2.87 2.41 -5.27
C GLU A 151 -3.15 1.49 -4.08
N GLY A 152 -2.82 1.94 -2.85
CA GLY A 152 -3.09 1.19 -1.63
C GLY A 152 -4.58 0.90 -1.39
N ASN A 153 -5.48 1.74 -1.90
CA ASN A 153 -6.92 1.53 -1.78
C ASN A 153 -7.41 0.34 -2.64
N ALA A 154 -6.62 -0.10 -3.63
CA ALA A 154 -6.94 -1.26 -4.47
C ALA A 154 -6.66 -2.60 -3.79
N LEU A 155 -5.91 -2.63 -2.67
CA LEU A 155 -5.54 -3.84 -1.94
C LEU A 155 -6.72 -4.80 -1.66
N PRO A 156 -7.91 -4.32 -1.22
CA PRO A 156 -9.05 -5.21 -1.00
C PRO A 156 -9.44 -5.97 -2.26
N LEU A 157 -9.36 -5.36 -3.45
CA LEU A 157 -9.78 -5.97 -4.72
C LEU A 157 -9.00 -7.26 -5.06
N LEU A 158 -7.83 -7.48 -4.46
CA LEU A 158 -7.10 -8.74 -4.58
C LEU A 158 -7.93 -9.95 -4.12
N LEU A 159 -8.77 -9.80 -3.09
CA LEU A 159 -9.59 -10.88 -2.55
C LEU A 159 -10.62 -11.40 -3.59
N PRO A 160 -11.50 -10.58 -4.19
CA PRO A 160 -12.41 -11.06 -5.22
C PRO A 160 -11.66 -11.62 -6.45
N PHE A 161 -10.57 -10.99 -6.89
CA PHE A 161 -9.81 -11.48 -8.04
C PHE A 161 -9.19 -12.85 -7.78
N THR A 162 -8.54 -13.05 -6.64
CA THR A 162 -7.91 -14.35 -6.30
C THR A 162 -8.94 -15.46 -6.12
N LEU A 163 -10.07 -15.18 -5.47
CA LEU A 163 -11.14 -16.18 -5.31
C LEU A 163 -11.81 -16.54 -6.64
N LEU A 164 -12.03 -15.57 -7.53
CA LEU A 164 -12.55 -15.82 -8.88
C LEU A 164 -11.56 -16.63 -9.72
N ALA A 165 -10.26 -16.28 -9.66
CA ALA A 165 -9.22 -16.98 -10.41
C ALA A 165 -9.05 -18.43 -9.96
N THR A 166 -9.01 -18.69 -8.65
CA THR A 166 -8.82 -20.04 -8.11
C THR A 166 -10.06 -20.92 -8.30
N GLY A 167 -11.26 -20.36 -8.22
CA GLY A 167 -12.53 -21.09 -8.29
C GLY A 167 -12.85 -21.77 -9.63
N GLY A 168 -12.14 -21.44 -10.71
CA GLY A 168 -12.35 -22.03 -12.03
C GLY A 168 -11.10 -22.36 -12.82
N LEU A 169 -9.93 -22.39 -12.17
CA LEU A 169 -8.65 -22.65 -12.82
C LEU A 169 -8.64 -23.99 -13.58
N ASP A 170 -9.28 -25.02 -13.03
CA ASP A 170 -9.35 -26.36 -13.62
C ASP A 170 -10.14 -26.36 -14.96
N GLY A 171 -10.92 -25.32 -15.24
CA GLY A 171 -11.67 -25.15 -16.50
C GLY A 171 -10.90 -24.42 -17.61
N LEU A 172 -9.70 -23.90 -17.34
CA LEU A 172 -8.89 -23.20 -18.34
C LEU A 172 -8.19 -24.17 -19.30
N ARG A 173 -7.91 -23.70 -20.52
CA ARG A 173 -7.13 -24.46 -21.50
C ARG A 173 -5.73 -24.74 -20.92
N ARG A 174 -5.27 -26.00 -21.02
CA ARG A 174 -3.93 -26.43 -20.56
C ARG A 174 -2.80 -25.56 -21.09
N GLY A 175 -2.93 -25.03 -22.32
CA GLY A 175 -1.96 -24.12 -22.91
C GLY A 175 -1.85 -22.77 -22.17
N ALA A 176 -2.97 -22.21 -21.70
CA ALA A 176 -2.96 -20.94 -20.97
C ALA A 176 -2.33 -21.08 -19.58
N THR A 177 -2.67 -22.14 -18.85
CA THR A 177 -2.06 -22.42 -17.54
C THR A 177 -0.59 -22.77 -17.68
N SER A 178 -0.19 -23.51 -18.73
CA SER A 178 1.22 -23.82 -19.01
C SER A 178 2.03 -22.58 -19.42
N ALA A 179 1.47 -21.70 -20.24
CA ALA A 179 2.14 -20.45 -20.62
C ALA A 179 2.38 -19.55 -19.39
N LEU A 180 1.38 -19.45 -18.50
CA LEU A 180 1.52 -18.71 -17.26
C LEU A 180 2.57 -19.33 -16.33
N ASP A 181 2.61 -20.66 -16.22
CA ASP A 181 3.60 -21.39 -15.43
C ASP A 181 5.04 -21.08 -15.91
N TRP A 182 5.29 -21.22 -17.21
CA TRP A 182 6.58 -20.90 -17.82
C TRP A 182 6.97 -19.43 -17.65
N PHE A 183 6.03 -18.52 -17.90
CA PHE A 183 6.27 -17.09 -17.73
C PHE A 183 6.63 -16.74 -16.28
N GLY A 184 5.93 -17.35 -15.30
CA GLY A 184 6.24 -17.18 -13.88
C GLY A 184 7.63 -17.70 -13.53
N MET A 185 7.97 -18.93 -13.94
CA MET A 185 9.29 -19.53 -13.70
C MET A 185 10.43 -18.68 -14.27
N LEU A 186 10.31 -18.22 -15.52
CA LEU A 186 11.32 -17.38 -16.15
C LEU A 186 11.45 -16.02 -15.47
N THR A 187 10.33 -15.38 -15.15
CA THR A 187 10.31 -14.04 -14.54
C THR A 187 10.91 -14.07 -13.13
N PHE A 188 10.44 -14.98 -12.27
CA PHE A 188 10.96 -15.08 -10.90
C PHE A 188 12.37 -15.67 -10.85
N GLY A 189 12.75 -16.53 -11.80
CA GLY A 189 14.13 -16.98 -11.96
C GLY A 189 15.07 -15.85 -12.33
N LEU A 190 14.69 -15.02 -13.31
CA LEU A 190 15.43 -13.82 -13.67
C LEU A 190 15.53 -12.86 -12.49
N LEU A 191 14.40 -12.55 -11.83
CA LEU A 191 14.36 -11.63 -10.70
C LEU A 191 15.22 -12.11 -9.53
N THR A 192 15.08 -13.37 -9.13
CA THR A 192 15.89 -14.00 -8.07
C THR A 192 17.38 -13.96 -8.42
N THR A 193 17.72 -14.23 -9.68
CA THR A 193 19.11 -14.16 -10.16
C THR A 193 19.65 -12.73 -10.09
N LEU A 194 18.88 -11.74 -10.54
CA LEU A 194 19.27 -10.32 -10.46
C LEU A 194 19.43 -9.83 -9.03
N LEU A 195 18.55 -10.27 -8.11
CA LEU A 195 18.66 -9.94 -6.68
C LEU A 195 19.93 -10.51 -6.06
N TRP A 196 20.30 -11.75 -6.39
CA TRP A 196 21.57 -12.35 -5.96
C TRP A 196 22.77 -11.66 -6.59
N LEU A 197 22.74 -11.38 -7.90
CA LEU A 197 23.83 -10.69 -8.60
C LEU A 197 24.07 -9.28 -8.05
N GLY A 198 23.01 -8.52 -7.76
CA GLY A 198 23.15 -7.19 -7.19
C GLY A 198 23.66 -7.23 -5.75
N TRP A 199 23.22 -8.20 -4.93
CA TRP A 199 23.78 -8.38 -3.59
C TRP A 199 25.26 -8.81 -3.63
N ILE A 200 25.64 -9.71 -4.53
CA ILE A 200 27.05 -10.10 -4.75
C ILE A 200 27.87 -8.87 -5.20
N ALA A 201 27.31 -8.04 -6.08
CA ALA A 201 27.96 -6.81 -6.53
C ALA A 201 28.21 -5.83 -5.39
N GLN A 202 27.24 -5.67 -4.47
CA GLN A 202 27.44 -4.85 -3.26
C GLN A 202 28.51 -5.41 -2.32
N MET A 203 28.62 -6.74 -2.21
CA MET A 203 29.59 -7.39 -1.30
C MET A 203 31.01 -7.44 -1.86
N THR A 204 31.15 -7.58 -3.19
CA THR A 204 32.44 -7.88 -3.83
C THR A 204 32.92 -6.82 -4.82
N GLY A 205 32.07 -5.87 -5.20
CA GLY A 205 32.34 -4.89 -6.25
C GLY A 205 32.20 -5.44 -7.68
N TRP A 206 31.81 -6.71 -7.84
CA TRP A 206 31.63 -7.34 -9.16
C TRP A 206 30.23 -7.97 -9.30
N PRO A 207 29.51 -7.78 -10.43
CA PRO A 207 29.91 -7.07 -11.65
C PRO A 207 29.96 -5.54 -11.53
N VAL A 208 31.01 -4.92 -12.10
CA VAL A 208 31.29 -3.47 -12.00
C VAL A 208 30.13 -2.62 -12.52
N GLY A 209 29.45 -3.04 -13.59
CA GLY A 209 28.32 -2.30 -14.15
C GLY A 209 27.12 -2.20 -13.20
N ILE A 210 26.89 -3.24 -12.38
CA ILE A 210 25.77 -3.25 -11.42
C ILE A 210 26.09 -2.33 -10.25
N ILE A 211 27.28 -2.45 -9.67
CA ILE A 211 27.66 -1.61 -8.52
C ILE A 211 27.76 -0.13 -8.91
N HIS A 212 28.30 0.21 -10.08
CA HIS A 212 28.29 1.59 -10.58
C HIS A 212 26.88 2.18 -10.70
N TYR A 213 25.90 1.36 -11.13
CA TYR A 213 24.51 1.82 -11.18
C TYR A 213 23.94 2.06 -9.78
N LEU A 214 24.23 1.17 -8.82
CA LEU A 214 23.76 1.30 -7.43
C LEU A 214 24.41 2.50 -6.73
N ASP A 215 25.73 2.68 -6.84
CA ASP A 215 26.47 3.80 -6.26
C ASP A 215 26.02 5.14 -6.84
N ALA A 216 25.61 5.18 -8.12
CA ALA A 216 25.04 6.38 -8.72
C ALA A 216 23.66 6.78 -8.14
N GLN A 217 22.93 5.83 -7.56
CA GLN A 217 21.66 6.08 -6.88
C GLN A 217 21.86 6.42 -5.41
N LEU A 218 22.78 5.73 -4.74
CA LEU A 218 23.06 5.90 -3.32
C LEU A 218 24.58 5.91 -3.08
N PRO A 219 25.24 7.08 -3.20
CA PRO A 219 26.67 7.22 -2.98
C PRO A 219 27.07 6.84 -1.54
N ASP A 220 28.28 6.30 -1.38
CA ASP A 220 28.90 5.94 -0.09
C ASP A 220 28.13 4.88 0.74
N PHE A 221 27.18 4.18 0.12
CA PHE A 221 26.49 3.07 0.78
C PHE A 221 27.31 1.78 0.69
N HIS A 222 27.55 1.17 1.85
CA HIS A 222 28.26 -0.12 1.95
C HIS A 222 27.42 -1.14 2.70
N THR A 223 27.14 -2.27 2.07
CA THR A 223 26.42 -3.37 2.71
C THR A 223 27.38 -4.21 3.54
N HIS A 224 27.05 -4.44 4.81
CA HIS A 224 27.79 -5.37 5.66
C HIS A 224 27.22 -6.79 5.53
N PHE A 225 28.10 -7.78 5.45
CA PHE A 225 27.68 -9.18 5.41
C PHE A 225 27.02 -9.58 6.73
N GLN A 226 25.80 -10.10 6.64
CA GLN A 226 25.06 -10.65 7.77
C GLN A 226 24.72 -12.11 7.50
N ALA A 227 25.18 -13.00 8.37
CA ALA A 227 25.05 -14.45 8.16
C ALA A 227 23.59 -14.92 8.19
N LEU A 228 22.75 -14.34 9.04
CA LEU A 228 21.36 -14.77 9.20
C LEU A 228 20.49 -14.43 7.96
N PRO A 229 20.44 -13.18 7.46
CA PRO A 229 19.78 -12.87 6.20
C PRO A 229 20.31 -13.72 5.05
N PHE A 230 21.63 -13.86 4.91
CA PHE A 230 22.24 -14.68 3.87
C PHE A 230 21.77 -16.14 3.91
N ALA A 231 21.84 -16.79 5.07
CA ALA A 231 21.42 -18.18 5.23
C ALA A 231 19.91 -18.36 4.96
N PHE A 232 19.09 -17.40 5.39
CA PHE A 232 17.65 -17.41 5.14
C PHE A 232 17.33 -17.27 3.64
N SER A 233 17.96 -16.33 2.94
CA SER A 233 17.78 -16.14 1.49
C SER A 233 18.27 -17.35 0.70
N LEU A 234 19.39 -17.96 1.11
CA LEU A 234 19.91 -19.18 0.50
C LEU A 234 18.93 -20.34 0.68
N PHE A 235 18.42 -20.56 1.89
CA PHE A 235 17.41 -21.57 2.19
C PHE A 235 16.15 -21.39 1.32
N LEU A 236 15.61 -20.16 1.23
CA LEU A 236 14.44 -19.88 0.41
C LEU A 236 14.69 -20.11 -1.08
N THR A 237 15.87 -19.74 -1.58
CA THR A 237 16.25 -19.95 -2.99
C THR A 237 16.35 -21.44 -3.31
N LEU A 238 16.94 -22.23 -2.40
CA LEU A 238 17.04 -23.69 -2.55
C LEU A 238 15.67 -24.37 -2.46
N LEU A 239 14.82 -23.94 -1.51
CA LEU A 239 13.46 -24.44 -1.38
C LEU A 239 12.64 -24.16 -2.65
N TRP A 240 12.77 -22.96 -3.21
CA TRP A 240 12.12 -22.60 -4.47
C TRP A 240 12.60 -23.48 -5.63
N ALA A 241 13.91 -23.64 -5.79
CA ALA A 241 14.47 -24.53 -6.81
C ALA A 241 13.96 -25.96 -6.65
N PHE A 242 13.93 -26.48 -5.41
CA PHE A 242 13.38 -27.79 -5.10
C PHE A 242 11.91 -27.92 -5.54
N THR A 243 11.07 -26.92 -5.26
CA THR A 243 9.66 -26.91 -5.67
C THR A 243 9.49 -26.92 -7.20
N ILE A 244 10.37 -26.25 -7.94
CA ILE A 244 10.34 -26.25 -9.40
C ILE A 244 10.66 -27.64 -9.95
N PHE A 245 11.72 -28.27 -9.43
CA PHE A 245 12.20 -29.57 -9.93
C PHE A 245 11.30 -30.75 -9.51
N HIS A 246 10.62 -30.67 -8.37
CA HIS A 246 9.81 -31.77 -7.83
C HIS A 246 8.29 -31.58 -7.99
N SER A 247 7.84 -30.54 -8.69
CA SER A 247 6.41 -30.30 -8.88
C SER A 247 5.82 -31.15 -10.01
N HIS A 248 4.77 -31.92 -9.68
CA HIS A 248 4.00 -32.67 -10.68
C HIS A 248 3.21 -31.74 -11.62
N PRO A 249 3.06 -32.09 -12.92
CA PRO A 249 2.25 -31.31 -13.86
C PRO A 249 0.79 -31.23 -13.40
N SER A 250 0.33 -30.04 -13.04
CA SER A 250 -1.07 -29.77 -12.70
C SER A 250 -1.46 -28.35 -13.15
N PRO A 251 -2.74 -28.08 -13.44
CA PRO A 251 -3.21 -26.71 -13.71
C PRO A 251 -2.89 -25.75 -12.56
N ARG A 252 -2.86 -26.26 -11.33
CA ARG A 252 -2.58 -25.51 -10.11
C ARG A 252 -1.09 -25.19 -9.91
N ARG A 253 -0.20 -25.91 -10.61
CA ARG A 253 1.25 -25.67 -10.58
C ARG A 253 1.58 -24.23 -10.95
N ALA A 254 0.91 -23.68 -11.96
CA ALA A 254 1.06 -22.29 -12.36
C ALA A 254 0.83 -21.32 -11.19
N LEU A 255 -0.28 -21.49 -10.46
CA LEU A 255 -0.57 -20.64 -9.30
C LEU A 255 0.45 -20.80 -8.19
N ILE A 256 0.84 -22.04 -7.88
CA ILE A 256 1.82 -22.33 -6.83
C ILE A 256 3.17 -21.68 -7.19
N ASN A 257 3.66 -21.88 -8.41
CA ASN A 257 4.93 -21.31 -8.85
C ASN A 257 4.90 -19.77 -8.85
N TRP A 258 3.77 -19.17 -9.19
CA TRP A 258 3.57 -17.73 -9.09
C TRP A 258 3.62 -17.23 -7.64
N SER A 259 2.82 -17.83 -6.76
CA SER A 259 2.78 -17.44 -5.35
C SER A 259 4.14 -17.65 -4.68
N VAL A 260 4.76 -18.81 -4.85
CA VAL A 260 6.07 -19.12 -4.26
C VAL A 260 7.16 -18.23 -4.87
N GLY A 261 7.19 -18.04 -6.19
CA GLY A 261 8.17 -17.19 -6.86
C GLY A 261 8.10 -15.73 -6.40
N MET A 262 6.88 -15.18 -6.26
CA MET A 262 6.67 -13.84 -5.72
C MET A 262 7.10 -13.75 -4.24
N THR A 263 6.72 -14.73 -3.42
CA THR A 263 7.11 -14.76 -2.00
C THR A 263 8.62 -14.84 -1.85
N VAL A 264 9.31 -15.72 -2.58
CA VAL A 264 10.77 -15.87 -2.51
C VAL A 264 11.45 -14.58 -2.95
N SER A 265 11.03 -14.01 -4.09
CA SER A 265 11.59 -12.74 -4.58
C SER A 265 11.42 -11.62 -3.55
N TRP A 266 10.23 -11.49 -2.96
CA TRP A 266 9.95 -10.50 -1.91
C TRP A 266 10.79 -10.73 -0.65
N MET A 267 10.90 -11.98 -0.21
CA MET A 267 11.69 -12.33 0.97
C MET A 267 13.18 -12.10 0.75
N LEU A 268 13.70 -12.31 -0.46
CA LEU A 268 15.07 -11.96 -0.83
C LEU A 268 15.30 -10.45 -0.75
N VAL A 269 14.35 -9.64 -1.22
CA VAL A 269 14.41 -8.17 -1.05
C VAL A 269 14.43 -7.81 0.44
N MET A 270 13.51 -8.37 1.23
CA MET A 270 13.38 -8.07 2.66
C MET A 270 14.49 -8.66 3.54
N SER A 271 15.38 -9.49 2.99
CA SER A 271 16.52 -10.05 3.71
C SER A 271 17.84 -9.44 3.22
N LEU A 272 18.16 -9.59 1.94
CA LEU A 272 19.44 -9.16 1.37
C LEU A 272 19.46 -7.65 1.07
N TRP A 273 18.34 -7.09 0.63
CA TRP A 273 18.27 -5.71 0.14
C TRP A 273 17.69 -4.74 1.15
N LEU A 274 17.19 -5.22 2.29
CA LEU A 274 16.54 -4.37 3.28
C LEU A 274 17.42 -3.18 3.71
N PRO A 275 18.74 -3.34 4.01
CA PRO A 275 19.59 -2.21 4.37
C PRO A 275 19.70 -1.16 3.26
N TYR A 276 19.81 -1.60 2.00
CA TYR A 276 19.87 -0.70 0.85
C TYR A 276 18.54 0.04 0.65
N VAL A 277 17.42 -0.67 0.76
CA VAL A 277 16.06 -0.10 0.63
C VAL A 277 15.77 0.91 1.75
N GLU A 278 16.19 0.61 2.97
CA GLU A 278 16.07 1.52 4.11
C GLU A 278 16.91 2.79 3.89
N ALA A 279 18.17 2.64 3.51
CA ALA A 279 19.04 3.79 3.24
C ALA A 279 18.55 4.65 2.07
N SER A 280 17.97 4.05 1.03
CA SER A 280 17.38 4.78 -0.11
C SER A 280 15.97 5.36 0.16
N ARG A 281 15.39 5.13 1.34
CA ARG A 281 14.05 5.64 1.68
C ARG A 281 14.01 6.41 2.99
N SER A 282 15.10 6.40 3.75
CA SER A 282 15.19 7.07 5.04
C SER A 282 15.11 8.59 4.89
N TYR A 283 14.29 9.21 5.75
CA TYR A 283 14.25 10.66 5.92
C TYR A 283 15.19 11.13 7.04
N GLU A 284 15.91 10.22 7.71
CA GLU A 284 16.74 10.55 8.87
C GLU A 284 17.77 11.63 8.55
N GLY A 285 18.51 11.48 7.44
CA GLY A 285 19.48 12.49 7.00
C GLY A 285 18.84 13.85 6.67
N VAL A 286 17.61 13.83 6.10
CA VAL A 286 16.85 15.05 5.82
C VAL A 286 16.45 15.74 7.12
N MET A 287 15.93 14.99 8.10
CA MET A 287 15.50 15.55 9.39
C MET A 287 16.69 16.07 10.21
N LEU A 288 17.78 15.31 10.30
CA LEU A 288 18.98 15.74 11.03
C LEU A 288 19.61 17.00 10.41
N SER A 289 19.65 17.10 9.07
CA SER A 289 20.18 18.29 8.40
C SER A 289 19.24 19.50 8.51
N LEU A 290 17.92 19.29 8.50
CA LEU A 290 16.93 20.33 8.77
C LEU A 290 17.10 20.86 10.21
N GLY A 291 17.22 19.98 11.20
CA GLY A 291 17.47 20.33 12.60
C GLY A 291 18.69 21.24 12.78
N LYS A 292 19.78 20.97 12.05
CA LYS A 292 20.99 21.81 12.05
C LYS A 292 20.80 23.16 11.34
N ALA A 293 19.93 23.23 10.34
CA ALA A 293 19.66 24.45 9.58
C ALA A 293 18.73 25.42 10.32
N LEU A 294 17.95 24.90 11.26
CA LEU A 294 16.98 25.65 12.06
C LEU A 294 17.70 26.61 13.04
N PRO A 295 17.31 27.90 13.13
CA PRO A 295 17.91 28.85 14.06
C PRO A 295 17.45 28.63 15.51
N HIS A 296 18.35 28.48 16.48
CA HIS A 296 18.07 28.16 17.91
C HIS A 296 16.73 28.64 18.51
N SER A 297 16.28 29.86 18.20
CA SER A 297 14.92 30.34 18.48
C SER A 297 14.11 30.47 17.17
N HIS A 298 13.51 29.37 16.73
CA HIS A 298 12.85 29.27 15.41
C HIS A 298 11.50 30.00 15.34
N GLY A 299 10.80 30.13 16.46
CA GLY A 299 9.43 30.62 16.48
C GLY A 299 8.50 29.76 15.63
N CYS A 300 7.50 30.38 15.01
CA CYS A 300 6.59 29.68 14.10
C CYS A 300 7.27 29.29 12.78
N ILE A 301 6.90 28.11 12.26
CA ILE A 301 7.24 27.64 10.93
C ILE A 301 5.94 27.33 10.18
N MET A 302 5.72 28.03 9.06
CA MET A 302 4.62 27.66 8.17
C MET A 302 5.06 26.59 7.17
N SER A 303 4.13 25.74 6.74
CA SER A 303 4.37 24.62 5.83
C SER A 303 3.52 24.72 4.56
N THR A 304 4.04 24.19 3.45
CA THR A 304 3.27 24.00 2.22
C THR A 304 3.68 22.73 1.49
N GLY A 305 2.70 21.97 1.00
CA GLY A 305 2.90 20.73 0.26
C GLY A 305 3.32 19.55 1.13
N LEU A 306 3.39 19.74 2.45
CA LEU A 306 3.93 18.75 3.38
C LEU A 306 2.90 17.65 3.67
N GLY A 307 3.23 16.41 3.33
CA GLY A 307 2.36 15.25 3.59
C GLY A 307 2.21 14.91 5.08
N GLU A 308 1.13 14.20 5.45
CA GLU A 308 0.91 13.75 6.83
C GLU A 308 2.07 12.91 7.39
N PRO A 309 2.66 11.94 6.64
CA PRO A 309 3.80 11.19 7.14
C PRO A 309 5.01 12.06 7.45
N GLN A 310 5.31 13.05 6.59
CA GLN A 310 6.42 13.99 6.79
C GLN A 310 6.18 14.89 8.01
N ARG A 311 4.93 15.32 8.24
CA ARG A 311 4.56 16.09 9.45
C ARG A 311 4.74 15.26 10.71
N GLY A 312 4.32 14.00 10.71
CA GLY A 312 4.55 13.08 11.82
C GLY A 312 6.03 12.82 12.10
N LEU A 313 6.86 12.74 11.05
CA LEU A 313 8.31 12.62 11.21
C LEU A 313 8.95 13.87 11.81
N LEU A 314 8.48 15.07 11.44
CA LEU A 314 8.97 16.31 12.05
C LEU A 314 8.64 16.41 13.54
N ASP A 315 7.42 16.01 13.90
CA ASP A 315 6.97 15.94 15.30
C ASP A 315 7.81 14.92 16.09
N ASP A 316 7.90 13.68 15.61
CA ASP A 316 8.61 12.60 16.30
C ASP A 316 10.14 12.83 16.39
N THR A 317 10.78 13.32 15.33
CA THR A 317 12.25 13.45 15.28
C THR A 317 12.77 14.79 15.79
N LEU A 318 12.02 15.88 15.61
CA LEU A 318 12.47 17.25 15.91
C LEU A 318 11.56 18.01 16.88
N ASP A 319 10.48 17.40 17.39
CA ASP A 319 9.42 18.08 18.17
C ASP A 319 8.87 19.32 17.45
N LEU A 320 8.82 19.25 16.11
CA LEU A 320 8.57 20.40 15.25
C LEU A 320 7.16 20.38 14.67
N HIS A 321 6.36 21.30 15.16
CA HIS A 321 5.00 21.53 14.69
C HIS A 321 4.98 22.65 13.65
N THR A 322 4.39 22.36 12.49
CA THR A 322 4.26 23.34 11.40
C THR A 322 2.82 23.81 11.23
N GLU A 323 2.65 25.11 11.03
CA GLU A 323 1.35 25.68 10.68
C GLU A 323 1.02 25.42 9.20
N ARG A 324 -0.20 24.94 8.92
CA ARG A 324 -0.59 24.51 7.57
C ARG A 324 -1.19 25.66 6.79
N ARG A 325 -0.46 26.17 5.80
CA ARG A 325 -0.95 27.28 4.98
C ARG A 325 -2.14 26.89 4.10
N GLU A 326 -2.30 25.60 3.82
CA GLU A 326 -3.43 25.05 3.07
C GLU A 326 -4.75 25.10 3.86
N LEU A 327 -4.67 25.09 5.20
CA LEU A 327 -5.84 25.19 6.08
C LEU A 327 -6.10 26.64 6.50
N ASP A 328 -5.04 27.37 6.83
CA ASP A 328 -5.12 28.78 7.19
C ASP A 328 -4.12 29.61 6.36
N PRO A 329 -4.58 30.22 5.26
CA PRO A 329 -3.75 31.09 4.42
C PRO A 329 -3.27 32.38 5.12
N SER A 330 -3.88 32.74 6.26
CA SER A 330 -3.58 33.97 6.99
C SER A 330 -2.34 33.87 7.87
N VAL A 331 -1.87 32.64 8.15
CA VAL A 331 -0.66 32.40 8.92
C VAL A 331 0.55 33.07 8.27
N GLN A 332 1.27 33.86 9.06
CA GLN A 332 2.49 34.56 8.66
C GLN A 332 3.62 34.22 9.63
N CYS A 333 4.54 33.37 9.18
CA CYS A 333 5.70 32.97 9.98
C CYS A 333 7.00 33.45 9.34
N SER A 334 8.08 33.57 10.12
CA SER A 334 9.39 34.02 9.64
C SER A 334 10.11 32.92 8.84
N LEU A 335 9.77 31.66 9.12
CA LEU A 335 10.26 30.46 8.48
C LEU A 335 9.16 29.79 7.68
N TRP A 336 9.53 29.26 6.51
CA TRP A 336 8.63 28.53 5.63
C TRP A 336 9.28 27.25 5.14
N LEU A 337 8.69 26.11 5.50
CA LEU A 337 9.09 24.79 5.03
C LEU A 337 8.20 24.37 3.86
N VAL A 338 8.80 24.08 2.72
CA VAL A 338 8.08 23.66 1.50
C VAL A 338 8.55 22.28 1.08
N GLN A 339 7.61 21.38 0.85
CA GLN A 339 7.86 20.14 0.12
C GLN A 339 7.44 20.36 -1.33
N SER A 340 8.41 20.41 -2.23
CA SER A 340 8.20 20.56 -3.67
C SER A 340 8.38 19.21 -4.35
N ASN A 341 7.52 18.93 -5.32
CA ASN A 341 7.69 17.79 -6.22
C ASN A 341 8.24 18.25 -7.57
N GLY A 342 8.96 17.39 -8.28
CA GLY A 342 9.59 17.72 -9.57
C GLY A 342 8.62 18.15 -10.67
N GLN A 343 7.32 17.86 -10.52
CA GLN A 343 6.28 18.29 -11.47
C GLN A 343 5.83 19.74 -11.24
N ASN A 344 5.85 20.22 -10.00
CA ASN A 344 5.55 21.60 -9.64
C ASN A 344 6.74 22.20 -8.88
N ALA A 345 7.74 22.62 -9.65
CA ALA A 345 8.91 23.31 -9.12
C ALA A 345 8.48 24.56 -8.35
N PHE A 346 8.73 24.56 -7.05
CA PHE A 346 8.37 25.70 -6.20
C PHE A 346 9.31 26.88 -6.49
N LEU A 347 8.74 27.98 -6.96
CA LEU A 347 9.46 29.23 -7.18
C LEU A 347 9.50 30.05 -5.89
N VAL A 348 10.70 30.33 -5.40
CA VAL A 348 10.91 31.14 -4.18
C VAL A 348 10.36 32.55 -4.41
N PRO A 349 9.34 33.00 -3.64
CA PRO A 349 8.76 34.31 -3.84
C PRO A 349 9.71 35.44 -3.45
N LYS A 350 9.51 36.64 -4.02
CA LYS A 350 10.31 37.83 -3.68
C LYS A 350 10.22 38.13 -2.17
N GLY A 351 11.36 38.42 -1.54
CA GLY A 351 11.48 38.67 -0.09
C GLY A 351 11.75 37.43 0.76
N TRP A 352 11.80 36.25 0.13
CA TRP A 352 12.21 34.99 0.77
C TRP A 352 13.57 34.55 0.23
N HIS A 353 14.39 34.01 1.12
CA HIS A 353 15.70 33.44 0.77
C HIS A 353 15.75 31.98 1.17
N LEU A 354 16.34 31.15 0.30
CA LEU A 354 16.60 29.75 0.58
C LEU A 354 17.71 29.65 1.63
N ARG A 355 17.37 29.08 2.79
CA ARG A 355 18.31 28.83 3.87
C ARG A 355 18.85 27.41 3.86
N TRP A 356 18.01 26.45 3.48
CA TRP A 356 18.39 25.06 3.41
C TRP A 356 17.56 24.33 2.36
N SER A 357 18.16 23.35 1.71
CA SER A 357 17.46 22.39 0.88
C SER A 357 18.04 21.01 1.06
N ALA A 358 17.18 20.00 1.11
CA ALA A 358 17.60 18.61 1.01
C ALA A 358 16.65 17.81 0.13
N GLU A 359 17.19 16.71 -0.39
CA GLU A 359 16.47 15.72 -1.18
C GLU A 359 16.61 14.38 -0.46
N ARG A 360 15.61 13.52 -0.59
CA ARG A 360 15.72 12.17 -0.03
C ARG A 360 16.72 11.37 -0.88
N PRO A 361 17.69 10.65 -0.27
CA PRO A 361 18.56 9.76 -1.02
C PRO A 361 17.72 8.77 -1.84
N GLY A 362 17.90 8.74 -3.17
CA GLY A 362 17.12 7.89 -4.07
C GLY A 362 15.82 8.50 -4.64
N ASP A 363 15.41 9.70 -4.24
CA ASP A 363 14.28 10.42 -4.85
C ASP A 363 14.66 11.85 -5.24
N ARG A 364 14.88 12.06 -6.53
CA ARG A 364 15.23 13.36 -7.11
C ARG A 364 14.01 14.24 -7.38
N ASN A 365 12.80 13.69 -7.26
CA ASN A 365 11.57 14.43 -7.48
C ASN A 365 11.07 15.09 -6.20
N GLU A 366 11.42 14.58 -5.01
CA GLU A 366 11.00 15.14 -3.73
C GLU A 366 12.09 16.04 -3.13
N ARG A 367 11.79 17.33 -2.98
CA ARG A 367 12.73 18.30 -2.42
C ARG A 367 12.10 19.09 -1.28
N PHE A 368 12.83 19.20 -0.18
CA PHE A 368 12.48 20.02 0.97
C PHE A 368 13.26 21.32 0.92
N LEU A 369 12.57 22.44 1.11
CA LEU A 369 13.12 23.78 1.09
C LEU A 369 12.74 24.49 2.38
N LEU A 370 13.73 25.00 3.11
CA LEU A 370 13.51 25.90 4.24
C LEU A 370 13.86 27.31 3.78
N LEU A 371 12.87 28.19 3.82
CA LEU A 371 12.97 29.58 3.43
C LEU A 371 12.88 30.48 4.65
N THR A 372 13.60 31.59 4.61
CA THR A 372 13.52 32.64 5.63
C THR A 372 13.14 33.96 5.00
N ARG A 373 12.28 34.71 5.68
CA ARG A 373 11.96 36.08 5.28
C ARG A 373 13.15 36.97 5.57
N SER A 374 13.55 37.81 4.60
CA SER A 374 14.55 38.86 4.89
C SER A 374 13.98 39.77 5.98
N ALA A 375 14.74 39.98 7.06
CA ALA A 375 14.44 41.05 7.99
C ALA A 375 14.41 42.37 7.20
N ARG A 376 13.41 43.21 7.48
CA ARG A 376 13.45 44.62 7.08
C ARG A 376 14.32 45.40 8.06
#